data_AF-A0A9P4XR17-F1
#
_entry.id   AF-A0A9P4XR17-F1
#
_cell.length_a   1.000
_cell.length_b   1.000
_cell.length_c   1.000
_cell.angle_alpha   90.00
_cell.angle_beta   90.00
_cell.angle_gamma   90.00
#
_symmetry.space_group_name_H-M   'P 1'
#
loop_
_entity.id
_entity.type
_entity.pdbx_description
1 polymer ?
#
loop_
_entity_poly.entity_id
_entity_poly.type
_entity_poly.pdbx_seq_one_letter_code
_entity_poly.pdbx_strand_id
1 'polypeptide(L)'
;MFVSTAALLGLVGAAAASPLNIVPNYPPVKQSTGFRLVVNVTDKALDFSPSVQGLYVNSIHVGAGLNQVGVGSKSDNPGIFYQNGTAAEGRFSGVTTITDQGTPLSPYGISLTLDPDSKTLSSAYDNGGLGTKGVQISQFPEGYRFLGPETYVICNVPLAYYQGTKFNVVKQAATTISSTGQVERNIPEGCVPIRLLPECATLEDLPAGSYSSHEFAINSDCYADVASINWSLYGP
;
A
#
# COMPACT_ATOMS: atom_id res chain seq x y z
N MET A 1 -67.07 29.35 45.17
CA MET A 1 -65.84 28.71 45.67
C MET A 1 -65.12 28.12 44.46
N PHE A 2 -63.95 28.67 44.17
CA PHE A 2 -63.06 28.28 43.06
C PHE A 2 -62.40 26.93 43.37
N VAL A 3 -62.13 26.09 42.36
CA VAL A 3 -60.78 25.58 42.02
C VAL A 3 -60.82 25.06 40.57
N SER A 4 -60.05 25.70 39.69
CA SER A 4 -59.64 25.18 38.37
C SER A 4 -58.40 24.31 38.55
N THR A 5 -58.34 23.14 37.92
CA THR A 5 -57.10 22.34 37.85
C THR A 5 -56.64 22.25 36.40
N ALA A 6 -55.57 23.00 36.10
CA ALA A 6 -54.94 23.06 34.79
C ALA A 6 -54.11 21.78 34.54
N ALA A 7 -54.30 21.15 33.38
CA ALA A 7 -53.45 20.07 32.91
C ALA A 7 -52.18 20.65 32.27
N LEU A 8 -51.01 20.41 32.88
CA LEU A 8 -49.72 20.68 32.26
C LEU A 8 -49.43 19.60 31.20
N LEU A 9 -49.41 19.99 29.93
CA LEU A 9 -48.81 19.21 28.85
C LEU A 9 -47.29 19.34 28.93
N GLY A 10 -46.61 18.26 29.30
CA GLY A 10 -45.15 18.15 29.22
C GLY A 10 -44.69 18.07 27.77
N LEU A 11 -43.92 19.06 27.32
CA LEU A 11 -43.20 18.98 26.05
C LEU A 11 -42.01 18.02 26.20
N VAL A 12 -42.06 16.90 25.49
CA VAL A 12 -40.91 16.03 25.29
C VAL A 12 -39.95 16.75 24.34
N GLY A 13 -38.83 17.24 24.86
CA GLY A 13 -37.77 17.84 24.06
C GLY A 13 -37.12 16.79 23.17
N ALA A 14 -37.29 16.93 21.86
CA ALA A 14 -36.48 16.20 20.89
C ALA A 14 -35.05 16.74 20.95
N ALA A 15 -34.14 16.00 21.58
CA ALA A 15 -32.71 16.25 21.47
C ALA A 15 -32.29 15.91 20.02
N ALA A 16 -32.26 16.91 19.16
CA ALA A 16 -31.63 16.79 17.85
C ALA A 16 -30.12 16.61 18.08
N ALA A 17 -29.63 15.37 17.98
CA ALA A 17 -28.21 15.11 17.85
C ALA A 17 -27.74 15.79 16.56
N SER A 18 -27.13 16.97 16.70
CA SER A 18 -26.49 17.63 15.57
C SER A 18 -25.32 16.75 15.12
N PRO A 19 -25.14 16.47 13.82
CA PRO A 19 -23.97 15.75 13.37
C PRO A 19 -22.74 16.54 13.83
N LEU A 20 -21.87 15.88 14.59
CA LEU A 20 -20.53 16.40 14.81
C LEU A 20 -19.91 16.56 13.41
N ASN A 21 -19.57 17.79 13.03
CA ASN A 21 -18.74 18.05 11.85
C ASN A 21 -17.35 17.47 12.13
N ILE A 22 -17.19 16.17 11.95
CA ILE A 22 -15.88 15.54 11.87
C ILE A 22 -15.30 16.01 10.55
N VAL A 23 -14.35 16.93 10.61
CA VAL A 23 -13.56 17.35 9.46
C VAL A 23 -12.43 16.33 9.34
N PRO A 24 -12.38 15.52 8.27
CA PRO A 24 -11.30 14.56 8.09
C PRO A 24 -9.95 15.27 8.14
N ASN A 25 -9.03 14.73 8.92
CA ASN A 25 -7.66 15.24 9.03
C ASN A 25 -6.71 14.15 8.53
N TYR A 26 -6.09 14.38 7.37
CA TYR A 26 -5.13 13.45 6.78
C TYR A 26 -3.71 14.00 6.83
N PRO A 27 -2.67 13.14 6.90
CA PRO A 27 -1.30 13.62 6.92
C PRO A 27 -0.97 14.38 5.63
N PRO A 28 -0.21 15.48 5.71
CA PRO A 28 0.17 16.24 4.54
C PRO A 28 1.04 15.38 3.60
N VAL A 29 0.77 15.49 2.31
CA VAL A 29 1.54 14.85 1.24
C VAL A 29 2.40 15.87 0.51
N LYS A 30 3.46 15.39 -0.12
CA LYS A 30 4.27 16.09 -1.12
C LYS A 30 4.12 15.37 -2.45
N GLN A 31 4.70 15.95 -3.50
CA GLN A 31 4.79 15.31 -4.81
C GLN A 31 6.24 15.01 -5.15
N SER A 32 6.48 13.82 -5.69
CA SER A 32 7.77 13.42 -6.25
C SER A 32 7.55 12.45 -7.42
N THR A 33 8.47 12.42 -8.37
CA THR A 33 8.49 11.38 -9.42
C THR A 33 8.97 10.04 -8.88
N GLY A 34 9.71 10.02 -7.76
CA GLY A 34 10.21 8.83 -7.10
C GLY A 34 9.72 8.68 -5.66
N PHE A 35 9.58 7.44 -5.20
CA PHE A 35 9.24 7.12 -3.81
C PHE A 35 9.79 5.76 -3.40
N ARG A 36 9.99 5.56 -2.11
CA ARG A 36 10.18 4.25 -1.49
C ARG A 36 8.86 3.78 -0.91
N LEU A 37 8.65 2.46 -0.84
CA LEU A 37 7.47 1.89 -0.20
C LEU A 37 7.82 1.42 1.21
N VAL A 38 7.09 1.93 2.20
CA VAL A 38 7.30 1.67 3.62
C VAL A 38 6.16 0.81 4.17
N VAL A 39 6.51 -0.22 4.93
CA VAL A 39 5.56 -1.12 5.55
C VAL A 39 4.87 -0.44 6.72
N ASN A 40 3.54 -0.45 6.69
CA ASN A 40 2.69 -0.10 7.81
C ASN A 40 1.77 -1.28 8.17
N VAL A 41 2.02 -1.90 9.31
CA VAL A 41 1.23 -2.99 9.87
C VAL A 41 -0.16 -2.49 10.24
N THR A 42 -1.18 -3.18 9.72
CA THR A 42 -2.59 -2.79 9.90
C THR A 42 -3.26 -3.56 11.03
N ASP A 43 -2.69 -4.69 11.44
CA ASP A 43 -3.09 -5.43 12.64
C ASP A 43 -1.85 -5.80 13.46
N LYS A 44 -1.65 -5.10 14.58
CA LYS A 44 -0.49 -5.29 15.46
C LYS A 44 -0.51 -6.63 16.19
N ALA A 45 -1.68 -7.26 16.34
CA ALA A 45 -1.78 -8.57 16.99
C ALA A 45 -1.22 -9.69 16.09
N LEU A 46 -1.14 -9.45 14.78
CA LEU A 46 -0.61 -10.37 13.79
C LEU A 46 0.81 -10.02 13.35
N ASP A 47 1.44 -9.01 13.93
CA ASP A 47 2.80 -8.61 13.58
C ASP A 47 3.84 -9.66 13.98
N PHE A 48 4.97 -9.66 13.27
CA PHE A 48 6.10 -10.52 13.59
C PHE A 48 6.87 -10.00 14.80
N SER A 49 7.73 -10.88 15.33
CA SER A 49 8.74 -10.53 16.31
C SER A 49 10.10 -11.02 15.78
N PRO A 50 10.99 -10.12 15.30
CA PRO A 50 10.86 -8.66 15.27
C PRO A 50 9.81 -8.15 14.29
N SER A 51 9.26 -6.96 14.58
CA SER A 51 8.22 -6.30 13.78
C SER A 51 8.68 -5.99 12.37
N VAL A 52 7.75 -6.07 11.41
CA VAL A 52 7.97 -5.61 10.03
C VAL A 52 7.57 -4.16 9.81
N GLN A 53 7.01 -3.48 10.82
CA GLN A 53 6.67 -2.06 10.77
C GLN A 53 7.88 -1.21 10.38
N GLY A 54 7.70 -0.31 9.43
CA GLY A 54 8.73 0.64 9.01
C GLY A 54 9.86 0.02 8.17
N LEU A 55 9.80 -1.27 7.86
CA LEU A 55 10.65 -1.86 6.83
C LEU A 55 10.31 -1.28 5.46
N TYR A 56 11.25 -1.36 4.54
CA TYR A 56 11.13 -0.83 3.19
C TYR A 56 11.07 -1.97 2.18
N VAL A 57 10.30 -1.79 1.12
CA VAL A 57 10.23 -2.75 0.01
C VAL A 57 11.58 -2.81 -0.71
N ASN A 58 12.03 -4.03 -0.98
CA ASN A 58 13.18 -4.33 -1.82
C ASN A 58 12.85 -5.45 -2.82
N SER A 59 13.86 -5.83 -3.58
CA SER A 59 13.78 -6.88 -4.59
C SER A 59 14.65 -8.06 -4.18
N ILE A 60 14.04 -9.24 -4.11
CA ILE A 60 14.75 -10.49 -3.84
C ILE A 60 14.95 -11.21 -5.17
N HIS A 61 16.21 -11.30 -5.61
CA HIS A 61 16.54 -11.94 -6.88
C HIS A 61 16.27 -13.44 -6.85
N VAL A 62 15.38 -13.93 -7.71
CA VAL A 62 15.00 -15.35 -7.78
C VAL A 62 15.26 -16.01 -9.13
N GLY A 63 15.87 -15.27 -10.07
CA GLY A 63 16.27 -15.79 -11.37
C GLY A 63 16.60 -14.66 -12.36
N ALA A 64 17.08 -15.02 -13.55
CA ALA A 64 17.43 -14.03 -14.57
C ALA A 64 16.21 -13.18 -14.98
N GLY A 65 16.23 -11.89 -14.64
CA GLY A 65 15.10 -10.98 -14.86
C GLY A 65 13.89 -11.24 -13.95
N LEU A 66 14.03 -12.11 -12.94
CA LEU A 66 12.97 -12.51 -12.03
C LEU A 66 13.32 -12.12 -10.59
N ASN A 67 12.43 -11.38 -9.96
CA ASN A 67 12.54 -10.94 -8.59
C ASN A 67 11.19 -11.08 -7.86
N GLN A 68 11.26 -11.46 -6.60
CA GLN A 68 10.12 -11.42 -5.69
C GLN A 68 10.20 -10.17 -4.83
N VAL A 69 9.06 -9.50 -4.62
CA VAL A 69 9.01 -8.31 -3.77
C VAL A 69 9.25 -8.73 -2.33
N GLY A 70 10.34 -8.21 -1.76
CA GLY A 70 10.77 -8.44 -0.38
C GLY A 70 10.66 -7.19 0.48
N VAL A 71 11.07 -7.32 1.74
CA VAL A 71 11.24 -6.18 2.64
C VAL A 71 12.56 -6.26 3.39
N GLY A 72 13.17 -5.10 3.64
CA GLY A 72 14.43 -4.94 4.37
C GLY A 72 14.46 -3.65 5.18
N SER A 73 15.55 -3.44 5.90
CA SER A 73 15.79 -2.20 6.62
C SER A 73 16.11 -1.05 5.65
N LYS A 74 16.05 0.19 6.14
CA LYS A 74 16.43 1.37 5.32
C LYS A 74 17.88 1.34 4.83
N SER A 75 18.77 0.66 5.55
CA SER A 75 20.18 0.46 5.18
C SER A 75 20.38 -0.57 4.07
N ASP A 76 19.37 -1.36 3.73
CA ASP A 76 19.45 -2.42 2.70
C ASP A 76 19.18 -1.88 1.29
N ASN A 77 19.48 -0.60 1.04
CA ASN A 77 19.27 0.11 -0.23
C ASN A 77 17.88 -0.17 -0.83
N PRO A 78 16.79 0.28 -0.17
CA PRO A 78 15.44 0.00 -0.63
C PRO A 78 15.19 0.56 -2.03
N GLY A 79 14.32 -0.14 -2.77
CA GLY A 79 13.99 0.23 -4.15
C GLY A 79 13.39 1.63 -4.22
N ILE A 80 13.83 2.41 -5.21
CA ILE A 80 13.17 3.64 -5.61
C ILE A 80 12.20 3.28 -6.73
N PHE A 81 10.91 3.47 -6.44
CA PHE A 81 9.82 3.20 -7.34
C PHE A 81 9.28 4.51 -7.92
N TYR A 82 8.69 4.41 -9.10
CA TYR A 82 7.96 5.49 -9.75
C TYR A 82 6.70 4.95 -10.41
N GLN A 83 5.70 5.81 -10.58
CA GLN A 83 4.51 5.46 -11.34
C GLN A 83 4.72 5.83 -12.81
N ASN A 84 4.54 4.87 -13.71
CA ASN A 84 4.73 5.02 -15.14
C ASN A 84 3.40 4.95 -15.91
N GLY A 85 3.12 6.00 -16.66
CA GLY A 85 2.00 6.09 -17.61
C GLY A 85 1.56 7.53 -17.83
N THR A 86 0.55 7.71 -18.69
CA THR A 86 0.05 9.06 -19.01
C THR A 86 -0.74 9.66 -17.85
N ALA A 87 -0.92 10.99 -17.84
CA ALA A 87 -1.79 11.66 -16.86
C ALA A 87 -3.24 11.13 -16.88
N ALA A 88 -3.74 10.74 -18.07
CA ALA A 88 -5.05 10.12 -18.22
C ALA A 88 -5.10 8.73 -17.57
N GLU A 89 -4.09 7.89 -17.81
CA GLU A 89 -3.98 6.59 -17.14
C GLU A 89 -3.87 6.76 -15.62
N GLY A 90 -3.10 7.73 -15.14
CA GLY A 90 -2.99 8.03 -13.71
C GLY A 90 -4.34 8.29 -13.07
N ARG A 91 -5.17 9.11 -13.71
CA ARG A 91 -6.51 9.46 -13.23
C ARG A 91 -7.50 8.28 -13.23
N PHE A 92 -7.33 7.31 -14.12
CA PHE A 92 -8.25 6.18 -14.29
C PHE A 92 -7.65 4.84 -13.80
N SER A 93 -6.70 4.91 -12.87
CA SER A 93 -6.07 3.74 -12.27
C SER A 93 -5.37 2.78 -13.25
N GLY A 94 -4.78 3.35 -14.30
CA GLY A 94 -4.15 2.62 -15.41
C GLY A 94 -2.62 2.69 -15.42
N VAL A 95 -1.98 3.33 -14.43
CA VAL A 95 -0.50 3.36 -14.35
C VAL A 95 0.04 2.09 -13.72
N THR A 96 1.36 1.94 -13.85
CA THR A 96 2.13 0.83 -13.27
C THR A 96 3.15 1.39 -12.28
N THR A 97 3.54 0.60 -11.29
CA THR A 97 4.62 0.96 -10.35
C THR A 97 5.88 0.19 -10.74
N ILE A 98 6.94 0.91 -11.08
CA ILE A 98 8.17 0.39 -11.67
C ILE A 98 9.38 0.88 -10.86
N THR A 99 10.45 0.10 -10.83
CA THR A 99 11.78 0.50 -10.35
C THR A 99 12.83 0.14 -11.40
N ASP A 100 13.95 0.85 -11.40
CA ASP A 100 15.04 0.62 -12.34
C ASP A 100 16.09 -0.30 -11.74
N GLN A 101 16.41 -1.40 -12.42
CA GLN A 101 17.37 -2.38 -11.92
C GLN A 101 18.27 -2.95 -13.00
N GLY A 102 19.31 -3.63 -12.55
CA GLY A 102 20.28 -4.30 -13.41
C GLY A 102 21.30 -3.35 -14.00
N THR A 103 22.11 -3.86 -14.92
CA THR A 103 23.11 -3.07 -15.64
C THR A 103 23.17 -3.56 -17.08
N PRO A 104 22.76 -2.74 -18.07
CA PRO A 104 22.22 -1.38 -17.95
C PRO A 104 20.85 -1.33 -17.23
N LEU A 105 20.49 -0.16 -16.67
CA LEU A 105 19.22 0.01 -15.97
C LEU A 105 18.05 -0.34 -16.88
N SER A 106 17.19 -1.23 -16.41
CA SER A 106 16.00 -1.73 -17.11
C SER A 106 14.78 -1.61 -16.20
N PRO A 107 13.56 -1.50 -16.75
CA PRO A 107 12.36 -1.36 -15.95
C PRO A 107 11.97 -2.71 -15.33
N TYR A 108 11.71 -2.71 -14.02
CA TYR A 108 11.17 -3.84 -13.26
C TYR A 108 9.88 -3.42 -12.58
N GLY A 109 8.76 -3.95 -13.08
CA GLY A 109 7.43 -3.52 -12.67
C GLY A 109 6.79 -4.46 -11.65
N ILE A 110 6.13 -3.88 -10.64
CA ILE A 110 5.38 -4.66 -9.66
C ILE A 110 4.18 -5.32 -10.34
N SER A 111 4.08 -6.62 -10.16
CA SER A 111 3.02 -7.49 -10.68
C SER A 111 2.51 -8.41 -9.58
N LEU A 112 1.23 -8.75 -9.69
CA LEU A 112 0.58 -9.69 -8.78
C LEU A 112 0.21 -10.94 -9.59
N THR A 113 0.73 -12.09 -9.17
CA THR A 113 0.44 -13.38 -9.81
C THR A 113 -0.20 -14.31 -8.79
N LEU A 114 -1.39 -14.84 -9.12
CA LEU A 114 -2.10 -15.78 -8.26
C LEU A 114 -1.24 -17.01 -7.98
N ASP A 115 -1.10 -17.37 -6.71
CA ASP A 115 -0.35 -18.56 -6.32
C ASP A 115 -1.07 -19.81 -6.86
N PRO A 116 -0.35 -20.81 -7.44
CA PRO A 116 -0.98 -21.97 -8.09
C PRO A 116 -1.98 -22.73 -7.20
N ASP A 117 -1.71 -22.79 -5.90
CA ASP A 117 -2.53 -23.51 -4.91
C ASP A 117 -3.51 -22.61 -4.15
N SER A 118 -3.70 -21.37 -4.61
CA SER A 118 -4.58 -20.39 -3.96
C SER A 118 -5.63 -19.82 -4.91
N LYS A 119 -6.79 -19.46 -4.34
CA LYS A 119 -7.84 -18.71 -5.05
C LYS A 119 -7.84 -17.22 -4.73
N THR A 120 -7.09 -16.83 -3.71
CA THR A 120 -7.17 -15.49 -3.12
C THR A 120 -5.81 -14.87 -2.87
N LEU A 121 -4.73 -15.65 -2.84
CA LEU A 121 -3.39 -15.15 -2.53
C LEU A 121 -2.57 -15.03 -3.81
N SER A 122 -2.10 -13.82 -4.08
CA SER A 122 -1.17 -13.53 -5.17
C SER A 122 0.19 -13.16 -4.62
N SER A 123 1.25 -13.77 -5.14
CA SER A 123 2.62 -13.32 -4.86
C SER A 123 2.92 -12.03 -5.62
N ALA A 124 3.56 -11.07 -4.94
CA ALA A 124 4.05 -9.85 -5.57
C ALA A 124 5.46 -10.08 -6.12
N TYR A 125 5.64 -9.75 -7.39
CA TYR A 125 6.91 -9.82 -8.10
C TYR A 125 7.24 -8.47 -8.70
N ASP A 126 8.51 -8.14 -8.80
CA ASP A 126 9.03 -6.97 -9.48
C ASP A 126 10.01 -7.43 -10.55
N ASN A 127 9.47 -8.17 -11.53
CA ASN A 127 10.22 -8.76 -12.64
C ASN A 127 10.49 -7.74 -13.74
N GLY A 128 11.42 -8.06 -14.64
CA GLY A 128 11.71 -7.24 -15.80
C GLY A 128 10.45 -7.02 -16.66
N GLY A 129 10.14 -5.76 -16.95
CA GLY A 129 8.95 -5.34 -17.68
C GLY A 129 8.13 -4.28 -16.94
N LEU A 130 6.90 -4.04 -17.42
CA LEU A 130 6.07 -2.92 -16.97
C LEU A 130 5.24 -3.21 -15.71
N GLY A 131 5.10 -4.48 -15.31
CA GLY A 131 4.23 -4.85 -14.18
C GLY A 131 2.74 -4.82 -14.50
N THR A 132 1.91 -4.77 -13.47
CA THR A 132 0.44 -4.84 -13.57
C THR A 132 -0.18 -3.45 -13.48
N LYS A 133 -1.03 -3.09 -14.47
CA LYS A 133 -1.81 -1.83 -14.42
C LYS A 133 -2.71 -1.79 -13.19
N GLY A 134 -2.78 -0.64 -12.54
CA GLY A 134 -3.56 -0.43 -11.32
C GLY A 134 -2.82 -0.80 -10.03
N VAL A 135 -1.61 -1.36 -10.12
CA VAL A 135 -0.68 -1.37 -9.00
C VAL A 135 -0.05 0.01 -8.91
N GLN A 136 -0.67 0.88 -8.12
CA GLN A 136 -0.44 2.31 -8.16
C GLN A 136 -0.69 2.95 -6.79
N ILE A 137 -0.17 4.15 -6.54
CA ILE A 137 -0.48 4.89 -5.31
C ILE A 137 -1.93 5.36 -5.35
N SER A 138 -2.65 5.19 -4.25
CA SER A 138 -4.02 5.68 -4.07
C SER A 138 -4.10 7.20 -4.30
N GLN A 139 -5.23 7.64 -4.83
CA GLN A 139 -5.47 9.04 -5.20
C GLN A 139 -6.78 9.52 -4.58
N PHE A 140 -7.01 10.84 -4.63
CA PHE A 140 -8.31 11.42 -4.26
C PHE A 140 -9.46 10.65 -4.95
N PRO A 141 -10.54 10.29 -4.23
CA PRO A 141 -10.96 10.80 -2.92
C PRO A 141 -10.36 10.10 -1.69
N GLU A 142 -9.46 9.15 -1.86
CA GLU A 142 -8.78 8.50 -0.73
C GLU A 142 -7.96 9.55 0.05
N GLY A 143 -8.07 9.54 1.38
CA GLY A 143 -7.39 10.50 2.25
C GLY A 143 -5.96 10.10 2.55
N TYR A 144 -5.69 8.80 2.62
CA TYR A 144 -4.33 8.26 2.79
C TYR A 144 -3.65 7.99 1.44
N ARG A 145 -2.32 7.85 1.45
CA ARG A 145 -1.55 7.40 0.29
C ARG A 145 -0.96 6.04 0.58
N PHE A 146 -1.29 5.07 -0.24
CA PHE A 146 -0.76 3.70 -0.14
C PHE A 146 -0.75 3.05 -1.51
N LEU A 147 0.10 2.06 -1.70
CA LEU A 147 0.07 1.23 -2.91
C LEU A 147 -1.22 0.40 -2.93
N GLY A 148 -1.95 0.50 -4.03
CA GLY A 148 -3.06 -0.36 -4.39
C GLY A 148 -2.60 -1.55 -5.25
N PRO A 149 -3.47 -2.55 -5.50
CA PRO A 149 -4.73 -2.78 -4.78
C PRO A 149 -4.50 -3.03 -3.28
N GLU A 150 -5.50 -2.83 -2.43
CA GLU A 150 -5.34 -3.03 -0.98
C GLU A 150 -5.14 -4.52 -0.61
N THR A 151 -5.05 -4.81 0.69
CA THR A 151 -4.90 -6.16 1.28
C THR A 151 -3.57 -6.85 1.02
N TYR A 152 -2.50 -6.06 1.03
CA TYR A 152 -1.15 -6.61 1.10
C TYR A 152 -0.89 -7.31 2.43
N VAL A 153 -0.07 -8.35 2.36
CA VAL A 153 0.42 -9.10 3.51
C VAL A 153 1.92 -9.36 3.35
N ILE A 154 2.63 -9.50 4.46
CA ILE A 154 4.00 -10.02 4.48
C ILE A 154 3.97 -11.43 5.03
N CYS A 155 4.56 -12.37 4.30
CA CYS A 155 4.69 -13.76 4.72
C CYS A 155 6.16 -14.14 4.83
N ASN A 156 6.54 -14.90 5.86
CA ASN A 156 7.90 -15.42 6.01
C ASN A 156 8.02 -16.81 5.35
N VAL A 157 8.45 -16.86 4.10
CA VAL A 157 8.40 -18.07 3.26
C VAL A 157 9.78 -18.50 2.76
N PRO A 158 10.04 -19.80 2.61
CA PRO A 158 11.27 -20.30 2.01
C PRO A 158 11.31 -20.02 0.51
N LEU A 159 12.43 -19.53 0.00
CA LEU A 159 12.64 -19.33 -1.43
C LEU A 159 13.58 -20.38 -2.01
N ALA A 160 13.13 -21.06 -3.06
CA ALA A 160 13.87 -22.16 -3.68
C ALA A 160 15.23 -21.73 -4.24
N TYR A 161 15.30 -20.53 -4.84
CA TYR A 161 16.54 -19.94 -5.36
C TYR A 161 17.64 -19.84 -4.28
N TYR A 162 17.23 -19.59 -3.03
CA TYR A 162 18.11 -19.49 -1.86
C TYR A 162 18.10 -20.78 -1.01
N GLN A 163 17.92 -21.94 -1.64
CA GLN A 163 18.01 -23.26 -1.00
C GLN A 163 17.06 -23.41 0.21
N GLY A 164 15.88 -22.78 0.14
CA GLY A 164 14.88 -22.85 1.20
C GLY A 164 15.09 -21.85 2.35
N THR A 165 16.06 -20.95 2.22
CA THR A 165 16.21 -19.81 3.15
C THR A 165 14.92 -18.99 3.15
N LYS A 166 14.45 -18.61 4.34
CA LYS A 166 13.21 -17.85 4.50
C LYS A 166 13.44 -16.36 4.33
N PHE A 167 12.51 -15.71 3.62
CA PHE A 167 12.47 -14.28 3.43
C PHE A 167 11.09 -13.74 3.78
N ASN A 168 11.05 -12.48 4.21
CA ASN A 168 9.81 -11.73 4.33
C ASN A 168 9.45 -11.21 2.93
N VAL A 169 8.42 -11.82 2.33
CA VAL A 169 7.96 -11.47 0.98
C VAL A 169 6.60 -10.82 1.03
N VAL A 170 6.35 -9.90 0.10
CA VAL A 170 5.05 -9.25 -0.06
C VAL A 170 4.14 -10.13 -0.91
N LYS A 171 2.89 -10.27 -0.46
CA LYS A 171 1.80 -10.90 -1.20
C LYS A 171 0.54 -10.02 -1.11
N GLN A 172 -0.47 -10.32 -1.91
CA GLN A 172 -1.76 -9.65 -1.88
C GLN A 172 -2.87 -10.68 -1.71
N ALA A 173 -3.71 -10.50 -0.70
CA ALA A 173 -4.81 -11.40 -0.35
C ALA A 173 -6.15 -10.81 -0.77
N ALA A 174 -6.68 -11.22 -1.92
CA ALA A 174 -7.96 -10.77 -2.45
C ALA A 174 -9.09 -10.97 -1.44
N THR A 175 -9.91 -9.94 -1.25
CA THR A 175 -11.11 -10.02 -0.42
C THR A 175 -12.21 -10.82 -1.12
N THR A 176 -12.96 -11.59 -0.34
CA THR A 176 -14.14 -12.32 -0.83
C THR A 176 -15.35 -12.02 0.03
N ILE A 177 -16.55 -12.31 -0.48
CA ILE A 177 -17.78 -12.22 0.30
C ILE A 177 -18.21 -13.63 0.68
N SER A 178 -18.38 -13.88 1.98
CA SER A 178 -18.85 -15.18 2.49
C SER A 178 -20.33 -15.39 2.18
N SER A 179 -20.83 -16.62 2.39
CA SER A 179 -22.25 -16.94 2.20
C SER A 179 -23.18 -16.16 3.14
N THR A 180 -22.65 -15.57 4.22
CA THR A 180 -23.40 -14.72 5.16
C THR A 180 -23.31 -13.23 4.80
N GLY A 181 -22.65 -12.87 3.69
CA GLY A 181 -22.46 -11.49 3.25
C GLY A 181 -21.33 -10.75 3.95
N GLN A 182 -20.48 -11.44 4.72
CA GLN A 182 -19.34 -10.83 5.40
C GLN A 182 -18.13 -10.71 4.46
N VAL A 183 -17.37 -9.62 4.59
CA VAL A 183 -16.12 -9.42 3.86
C VAL A 183 -15.01 -10.22 4.53
N GLU A 184 -14.50 -11.22 3.82
CA GLU A 184 -13.37 -12.03 4.22
C GLU A 184 -12.09 -11.45 3.64
N ARG A 185 -11.10 -11.16 4.48
CA ARG A 185 -9.79 -10.62 4.05
C ARG A 185 -8.82 -11.69 3.56
N ASN A 186 -9.12 -12.97 3.80
CA ASN A 186 -8.32 -14.12 3.35
C ASN A 186 -6.82 -14.03 3.70
N ILE A 187 -6.48 -13.41 4.83
CA ILE A 187 -5.10 -13.29 5.31
C ILE A 187 -4.64 -14.69 5.74
N PRO A 188 -3.58 -15.26 5.13
CA PRO A 188 -3.10 -16.58 5.50
C PRO A 188 -2.52 -16.60 6.92
N GLU A 189 -2.58 -17.76 7.58
CA GLU A 189 -1.93 -17.96 8.87
C GLU A 189 -0.42 -17.68 8.77
N GLY A 190 0.11 -16.96 9.76
CA GLY A 190 1.53 -16.61 9.79
C GLY A 190 1.94 -15.49 8.84
N CYS A 191 0.99 -14.76 8.25
CA CYS A 191 1.27 -13.53 7.49
C CYS A 191 0.77 -12.28 8.23
N VAL A 192 1.52 -11.18 8.08
CA VAL A 192 1.20 -9.89 8.69
C VAL A 192 0.42 -9.03 7.70
N PRO A 193 -0.79 -8.54 8.02
CA PRO A 193 -1.51 -7.63 7.13
C PRO A 193 -0.94 -6.22 7.18
N ILE A 194 -0.66 -5.66 6.01
CA ILE A 194 0.06 -4.39 5.86
C ILE A 194 -0.59 -3.45 4.85
N ARG A 195 -0.23 -2.18 4.92
CA ARG A 195 -0.28 -1.22 3.82
C ARG A 195 1.14 -0.80 3.47
N LEU A 196 1.37 -0.51 2.20
CA LEU A 196 2.64 0.01 1.70
C LEU A 196 2.49 1.52 1.45
N LEU A 197 3.15 2.34 2.26
CA LEU A 197 3.04 3.79 2.21
C LEU A 197 4.17 4.38 1.38
N PRO A 198 3.89 5.31 0.43
CA PRO A 198 4.94 5.97 -0.34
C PRO A 198 5.65 7.03 0.52
N GLU A 199 6.95 6.87 0.72
CA GLU A 199 7.86 7.89 1.25
C GLU A 199 8.61 8.55 0.09
N CYS A 200 8.55 9.87 -0.03
CA CYS A 200 9.16 10.60 -1.13
C CYS A 200 10.66 10.33 -1.22
N ALA A 201 11.13 10.09 -2.44
CA ALA A 201 12.54 9.93 -2.76
C ALA A 201 12.85 10.67 -4.08
N THR A 202 14.12 10.90 -4.36
CA THR A 202 14.55 11.40 -5.65
C THR A 202 14.61 10.24 -6.63
N LEU A 203 13.89 10.34 -7.76
CA LEU A 203 14.08 9.43 -8.87
C LEU A 203 15.44 9.72 -9.52
N GLU A 204 16.25 8.70 -9.72
CA GLU A 204 17.62 8.82 -10.23
C GLU A 204 17.66 9.20 -11.71
N ASP A 205 18.73 9.88 -12.14
CA ASP A 205 18.93 10.12 -13.56
C ASP A 205 19.38 8.85 -14.27
N LEU A 206 18.83 8.59 -15.46
CA LEU A 206 19.20 7.42 -16.25
C LEU A 206 20.55 7.62 -16.96
N PRO A 207 21.56 6.75 -16.74
CA PRO A 207 22.80 6.79 -17.50
C PRO A 207 22.56 6.46 -18.97
N ALA A 208 23.44 6.97 -19.85
CA ALA A 208 23.38 6.68 -21.27
C ALA A 208 23.45 5.15 -21.53
N GLY A 209 22.54 4.67 -22.39
CA GLY A 209 22.42 3.23 -22.69
C GLY A 209 21.47 2.46 -21.77
N SER A 210 20.80 3.13 -20.83
CA SER A 210 19.68 2.54 -20.08
C SER A 210 18.55 2.09 -21.00
N TYR A 211 17.92 0.97 -20.68
CA TYR A 211 16.70 0.50 -21.32
C TYR A 211 15.44 1.10 -20.69
N SER A 212 15.55 1.59 -19.44
CA SER A 212 14.51 2.38 -18.79
C SER A 212 14.28 3.73 -19.47
N SER A 213 13.09 4.29 -19.24
CA SER A 213 12.74 5.67 -19.59
C SER A 213 11.90 6.27 -18.47
N HIS A 214 12.16 7.55 -18.17
CA HIS A 214 11.38 8.34 -17.22
C HIS A 214 10.45 9.35 -17.92
N GLU A 215 10.29 9.25 -19.23
CA GLU A 215 9.42 10.16 -20.02
C GLU A 215 7.98 10.22 -19.48
N PHE A 216 7.47 9.09 -18.99
CA PHE A 216 6.11 8.96 -18.44
C PHE A 216 6.11 8.74 -16.92
N ALA A 217 7.19 9.09 -16.22
CA ALA A 217 7.21 9.12 -14.76
C ALA A 217 6.31 10.26 -14.26
N ILE A 218 5.26 9.93 -13.52
CA ILE A 218 4.30 10.93 -13.02
C ILE A 218 4.65 11.41 -11.61
N ASN A 219 4.30 12.67 -11.32
CA ASN A 219 4.34 13.19 -9.96
C ASN A 219 3.31 12.46 -9.09
N SER A 220 3.82 11.69 -8.13
CA SER A 220 3.05 10.86 -7.22
C SER A 220 2.95 11.54 -5.86
N ASP A 221 1.77 11.49 -5.24
CA ASP A 221 1.61 11.92 -3.86
C ASP A 221 2.36 10.95 -2.93
N CYS A 222 3.23 11.48 -2.08
CA CYS A 222 4.04 10.71 -1.14
C CYS A 222 4.22 11.47 0.18
N TYR A 223 4.54 10.75 1.25
CA TYR A 223 4.85 11.33 2.55
C TYR A 223 6.30 11.77 2.60
N ALA A 224 6.60 12.89 3.26
CA ALA A 224 7.97 13.38 3.35
C ALA A 224 8.90 12.40 4.10
N ASP A 225 8.39 11.81 5.20
CA ASP A 225 9.06 10.80 6.01
C ASP A 225 7.99 10.04 6.79
N VAL A 226 7.74 8.78 6.40
CA VAL A 226 6.66 7.96 6.97
C VAL A 226 6.88 7.67 8.45
N ALA A 227 8.14 7.49 8.85
CA ALA A 227 8.50 7.17 10.23
C ALA A 227 8.29 8.35 11.19
N SER A 228 8.38 9.58 10.67
CA SER A 228 8.19 10.81 11.47
C SER A 228 6.72 11.17 11.72
N ILE A 229 5.78 10.57 10.98
CA ILE A 229 4.36 10.92 11.08
C ILE A 229 3.76 10.36 12.37
N ASN A 230 3.14 11.23 13.16
CA ASN A 230 2.29 10.81 14.26
C ASN A 230 0.90 10.43 13.76
N TRP A 231 0.75 9.17 13.33
CA TRP A 231 -0.47 8.64 12.72
C TRP A 231 -1.72 8.76 13.60
N SER A 232 -1.59 8.88 14.93
CA SER A 232 -2.74 9.00 15.83
C SER A 232 -3.45 10.37 15.75
N LEU A 233 -2.86 11.35 15.08
CA LEU A 233 -3.46 12.68 14.88
C LEU A 233 -4.39 12.75 13.66
N TYR A 234 -4.43 11.68 12.86
CA TYR A 234 -5.11 11.65 11.57
C TYR A 234 -6.23 10.62 11.57
N GLY A 235 -7.29 10.91 10.84
CA GLY A 235 -8.50 10.10 10.79
C GLY A 235 -9.56 10.72 9.89
N PRO A 236 -10.50 9.89 9.39
CA PRO A 236 -11.70 10.37 8.73
C PRO A 236 -12.58 11.18 9.69
#